data_AF-A0A957J4U2-F1
#
_entry.id   AF-A0A957J4U2-F1
#
_cell.length_a   1.000
_cell.length_b   1.000
_cell.length_c   1.000
_cell.angle_alpha   90.00
_cell.angle_beta   90.00
_cell.angle_gamma   90.00
#
_symmetry.space_group_name_H-M   'P 1'
#
loop_
_entity.id
_entity.type
_entity.pdbx_description
1 polymer ?
#
loop_
_entity_poly.entity_id
_entity_poly.type
_entity_poly.pdbx_seq_one_letter_code
_entity_poly.pdbx_strand_id
1 'polypeptide(L)'
;TNPLDSWIVVITVGVVLGGLASGWRNGRFKLETVHGPKITPKMRWMMAFIGGSLMGYGARMARGCTSGQALSGGAVLSVGSWAFMFAVFGGAYLLAYSMRKFWN
;
A
#
# COMPACT_ATOMS: atom_id res chain seq x y z
N THR A 1 -27.51 -3.04 -9.95
CA THR A 1 -26.76 -1.95 -9.29
C THR A 1 -25.41 -1.85 -9.97
N ASN A 2 -25.14 -0.75 -10.69
CA ASN A 2 -23.90 -0.61 -11.46
C ASN A 2 -22.68 -0.57 -10.51
N PRO A 3 -21.70 -1.49 -10.64
CA PRO A 3 -20.51 -1.50 -9.77
C PRO A 3 -19.62 -0.26 -9.93
N LEU A 4 -19.80 0.52 -11.00
CA LEU A 4 -19.11 1.78 -11.25
C LEU A 4 -19.64 2.96 -10.43
N ASP A 5 -20.85 2.86 -9.88
CA ASP A 5 -21.47 3.90 -9.04
C ASP A 5 -21.06 3.80 -7.56
N SER A 6 -20.14 2.89 -7.26
CA SER A 6 -19.65 2.70 -5.90
C SER A 6 -18.77 3.88 -5.51
N TRP A 7 -19.04 4.49 -4.34
CA TRP A 7 -18.29 5.61 -3.76
C TRP A 7 -16.75 5.40 -3.78
N ILE A 8 -16.31 4.15 -3.71
CA ILE A 8 -14.89 3.76 -3.79
C ILE A 8 -14.24 4.15 -5.13
N VAL A 9 -14.99 4.17 -6.23
CA VAL A 9 -14.49 4.52 -7.57
C VAL A 9 -14.15 6.00 -7.60
N VAL A 10 -15.05 6.85 -7.09
CA VAL A 10 -14.83 8.30 -7.00
C VAL A 10 -13.66 8.63 -6.09
N ILE A 11 -13.54 7.97 -4.92
CA ILE A 11 -12.37 8.15 -4.03
C ILE A 11 -11.09 7.75 -4.76
N THR A 12 -11.08 6.60 -5.44
CA THR A 12 -9.88 6.08 -6.09
C THR A 12 -9.40 7.03 -7.18
N VAL A 13 -10.31 7.53 -8.02
CA VAL A 13 -10.02 8.54 -9.03
C VAL A 13 -9.51 9.83 -8.38
N GLY A 14 -10.16 10.30 -7.29
CA GLY A 14 -9.75 11.47 -6.54
C GLY A 14 -8.35 11.37 -5.93
N VAL A 15 -7.98 10.21 -5.38
CA VAL A 15 -6.64 9.94 -4.82
C VAL A 15 -5.57 9.96 -5.92
N VAL A 16 -5.86 9.32 -7.07
CA VAL A 16 -4.94 9.31 -8.21
C VAL A 16 -4.74 10.73 -8.73
N LEU A 17 -5.82 11.46 -9.03
CA LEU A 17 -5.74 12.84 -9.54
C LEU A 17 -5.11 13.80 -8.52
N GLY A 18 -5.45 13.67 -7.24
CA GLY A 18 -4.88 14.49 -6.16
C GLY A 18 -3.38 14.25 -5.97
N GLY A 19 -2.93 12.99 -6.04
CA GLY A 19 -1.52 12.63 -6.00
C GLY A 19 -0.74 13.18 -7.19
N LEU A 20 -1.29 13.03 -8.40
CA LEU A 20 -0.71 13.58 -9.63
C LEU A 20 -0.62 15.12 -9.59
N ALA A 21 -1.70 15.79 -9.21
CA ALA A 21 -1.74 17.25 -9.11
C ALA A 21 -0.78 17.79 -8.03
N SER A 22 -0.62 17.08 -6.91
CA SER A 22 0.36 17.41 -5.88
C SER A 22 1.80 17.23 -6.37
N GLY A 23 2.08 16.13 -7.09
CA GLY A 23 3.40 15.86 -7.68
C GLY A 23 3.79 16.87 -8.76
N TRP A 24 2.83 17.26 -9.59
CA TRP A 24 3.02 18.27 -10.64
C TRP A 24 3.30 19.66 -10.05
N ARG A 25 2.48 20.13 -9.09
CA ARG A 25 2.68 21.44 -8.45
C ARG A 25 4.02 21.58 -7.74
N ASN A 26 4.53 20.50 -7.15
CA ASN A 26 5.81 20.51 -6.46
C ASN A 26 7.02 20.28 -7.38
N GLY A 27 6.82 20.12 -8.69
CA GLY A 27 7.90 19.83 -9.65
C GLY A 27 8.62 18.51 -9.37
N ARG A 28 8.01 17.59 -8.61
CA ARG A 28 8.59 16.29 -8.22
C ARG A 28 8.13 15.15 -9.12
N PHE A 29 7.53 15.48 -10.26
CA PHE A 29 7.05 14.49 -11.21
C PHE A 29 8.24 13.90 -11.98
N LYS A 30 8.77 12.78 -11.47
CA LYS A 30 9.85 12.02 -12.08
C LYS A 30 9.40 10.57 -12.25
N LEU A 31 9.40 10.11 -13.50
CA LEU A 31 9.24 8.69 -13.81
C LEU A 31 10.59 8.01 -13.58
N GLU A 32 10.82 7.62 -12.32
CA GLU A 32 12.03 6.91 -11.92
C GLU A 32 11.67 5.57 -11.27
N THR A 33 12.41 4.52 -11.63
CA THR A 33 12.30 3.23 -10.94
C THR A 33 13.29 3.24 -9.79
N VAL A 34 12.82 3.54 -8.58
CA VAL A 34 13.67 3.53 -7.38
C VAL A 34 14.01 2.09 -7.01
N HIS A 35 15.30 1.74 -7.16
CA HIS A 35 15.87 0.45 -6.77
C HIS A 35 17.21 0.66 -6.05
N GLY A 36 17.59 -0.28 -5.17
CA GLY A 36 18.91 -0.26 -4.53
C GLY A 36 20.04 -0.49 -5.54
N PRO A 37 21.29 -0.11 -5.20
CA PRO A 37 22.45 -0.25 -6.08
C PRO A 37 22.76 -1.71 -6.47
N LYS A 38 22.26 -2.67 -5.69
CA LYS A 38 22.49 -4.12 -5.86
C LYS A 38 21.39 -4.85 -6.64
N ILE A 39 20.32 -4.18 -7.05
CA ILE A 39 19.19 -4.82 -7.74
C ILE A 39 19.04 -4.32 -9.17
N THR A 40 18.72 -5.23 -10.08
CA THR A 40 18.27 -4.90 -11.44
C THR A 40 16.80 -4.40 -11.47
N PRO A 41 16.45 -3.44 -12.33
CA PRO A 41 15.07 -2.95 -12.45
C PRO A 41 14.03 -4.09 -12.58
N LYS A 42 14.33 -5.14 -13.35
CA LYS A 42 13.45 -6.31 -13.53
C LYS A 42 13.10 -7.00 -12.21
N MET A 43 14.07 -7.21 -11.33
CA MET A 43 13.84 -7.83 -10.03
C MET A 43 12.99 -6.91 -9.13
N ARG A 44 13.19 -5.58 -9.18
CA ARG A 44 12.37 -4.61 -8.44
C ARG A 44 10.89 -4.67 -8.87
N TRP A 45 10.62 -4.70 -10.16
CA TRP A 45 9.27 -4.83 -10.71
C TRP A 45 8.63 -6.17 -10.32
N MET A 46 9.38 -7.27 -10.40
CA MET A 46 8.91 -8.60 -9.96
C MET A 46 8.54 -8.60 -8.48
N MET A 47 9.40 -8.04 -7.61
CA MET A 47 9.12 -7.94 -6.18
C MET A 47 7.94 -7.02 -5.87
N ALA A 48 7.81 -5.90 -6.58
CA ALA A 48 6.67 -4.99 -6.41
C ALA A 48 5.35 -5.68 -6.80
N PHE A 49 5.36 -6.48 -7.87
CA PHE A 49 4.19 -7.23 -8.32
C PHE A 49 3.80 -8.35 -7.33
N ILE A 50 4.78 -9.13 -6.86
CA ILE A 50 4.55 -10.18 -5.85
C ILE A 50 4.04 -9.56 -4.55
N GLY A 51 4.70 -8.51 -4.05
CA GLY A 51 4.29 -7.80 -2.84
C GLY A 51 2.90 -7.20 -2.95
N GLY A 52 2.57 -6.56 -4.07
CA GLY A 52 1.24 -6.01 -4.34
C GLY A 52 0.15 -7.09 -4.39
N SER A 53 0.44 -8.22 -5.01
CA SER A 53 -0.50 -9.36 -5.09
C SER A 53 -0.78 -9.95 -3.71
N LEU A 54 0.26 -10.16 -2.90
CA LEU A 54 0.13 -10.64 -1.52
C LEU A 54 -0.64 -9.65 -0.65
N MET A 55 -0.36 -8.34 -0.78
CA MET A 55 -1.10 -7.30 -0.07
C MET A 55 -2.58 -7.30 -0.46
N GLY A 56 -2.90 -7.40 -1.75
CA GLY A 56 -4.28 -7.45 -2.25
C GLY A 56 -5.03 -8.68 -1.71
N TYR A 57 -4.39 -9.85 -1.72
CA TYR A 57 -4.96 -11.07 -1.15
C TYR A 57 -5.21 -10.92 0.36
N GLY A 58 -4.23 -10.41 1.11
CA GLY A 58 -4.35 -10.18 2.55
C GLY A 58 -5.44 -9.16 2.89
N ALA A 59 -5.55 -8.07 2.14
CA ALA A 59 -6.59 -7.05 2.32
C ALA A 59 -8.01 -7.63 2.11
N ARG A 60 -8.17 -8.53 1.13
CA ARG A 60 -9.44 -9.23 0.90
C ARG A 60 -9.77 -10.17 2.07
N MET A 61 -8.80 -10.92 2.57
CA MET A 61 -8.98 -11.84 3.70
C MET A 61 -9.34 -11.09 4.99
N ALA A 62 -8.67 -9.97 5.26
CA ALA A 62 -8.95 -9.11 6.41
C ALA A 62 -10.22 -8.26 6.25
N ARG A 63 -10.90 -8.34 5.09
CA ARG A 63 -12.06 -7.50 4.72
C ARG A 63 -11.80 -6.01 4.94
N GLY A 64 -10.57 -5.57 4.72
CA GLY A 64 -10.18 -4.20 5.02
C GLY A 64 -8.77 -3.87 4.54
N CYS A 65 -8.51 -2.58 4.42
CA CYS A 65 -7.18 -2.03 4.17
C CYS A 65 -6.63 -1.38 5.44
N THR A 66 -5.36 -0.95 5.41
CA THR A 66 -4.76 -0.16 6.48
C THR A 66 -5.58 1.08 6.81
N SER A 67 -6.12 1.81 5.83
CA SER A 67 -6.95 2.97 6.11
C SER A 67 -8.28 2.61 6.79
N GLY A 68 -8.90 1.49 6.42
CA GLY A 68 -10.20 1.09 6.98
C GLY A 68 -10.09 0.44 8.36
N GLN A 69 -9.16 -0.50 8.52
CA GLN A 69 -8.97 -1.22 9.77
C GLN A 69 -8.10 -0.44 10.76
N ALA A 70 -6.96 0.11 10.34
CA ALA A 70 -6.06 0.77 11.30
C ALA A 70 -6.54 2.18 11.71
N LEU A 71 -7.00 3.02 10.77
CA LEU A 71 -7.46 4.38 11.11
C LEU A 71 -8.90 4.38 11.64
N SER A 72 -9.88 3.96 10.82
CA SER A 72 -11.30 4.03 11.21
C SER A 72 -11.67 3.00 12.28
N GLY A 73 -11.23 1.75 12.11
CA GLY A 73 -11.44 0.69 13.10
C GLY A 73 -10.67 0.90 14.41
N GLY A 74 -9.47 1.47 14.33
CA GLY A 74 -8.68 1.88 15.50
C GLY A 74 -9.32 3.04 16.27
N ALA A 75 -9.93 4.01 15.58
CA ALA A 75 -10.62 5.15 16.20
C ALA A 75 -11.82 4.73 17.07
N VAL A 76 -12.50 3.64 16.72
CA VAL A 76 -13.60 3.05 17.51
C VAL A 76 -13.12 2.00 18.52
N LEU A 77 -11.81 1.88 18.75
CA LEU A 77 -11.17 0.90 19.63
C LEU A 77 -11.60 -0.57 19.37
N SER A 78 -11.85 -0.92 18.10
CA SER A 78 -12.21 -2.30 17.76
C SER A 78 -11.03 -3.25 18.00
N VAL A 79 -11.25 -4.29 18.79
CA VAL A 79 -10.23 -5.32 19.11
C VAL A 79 -9.68 -5.97 17.83
N GLY A 80 -10.56 -6.26 16.86
CA GLY A 80 -10.15 -6.86 15.58
C GLY A 80 -9.25 -5.93 14.75
N SER A 81 -9.51 -4.63 14.81
CA SER A 81 -8.72 -3.62 14.12
C SER A 81 -7.34 -3.41 14.75
N TRP A 82 -7.25 -3.47 16.08
CA TRP A 82 -5.97 -3.49 16.79
C TRP A 82 -5.15 -4.74 16.49
N ALA A 83 -5.79 -5.92 16.49
CA ALA A 83 -5.13 -7.17 16.11
C ALA A 83 -4.60 -7.12 14.66
N PHE A 84 -5.39 -6.59 13.73
CA PHE A 84 -4.96 -6.35 12.35
C PHE A 84 -3.76 -5.40 12.30
N MET A 85 -3.81 -4.28 13.02
CA MET A 85 -2.72 -3.31 13.06
C MET A 85 -1.42 -3.95 13.55
N PHE A 86 -1.45 -4.66 14.69
CA PHE A 86 -0.27 -5.34 15.23
C PHE A 86 0.26 -6.43 14.29
N ALA A 87 -0.62 -7.21 13.66
CA ALA A 87 -0.21 -8.25 12.72
C ALA A 87 0.49 -7.65 11.47
N VAL A 88 -0.06 -6.57 10.91
CA VAL A 88 0.52 -5.90 9.75
C VAL A 88 1.86 -5.25 10.08
N PHE A 89 1.94 -4.46 11.15
CA PHE A 89 3.20 -3.82 11.55
C PHE A 89 4.24 -4.85 11.99
N GLY A 90 3.86 -5.83 12.80
CA GLY A 90 4.75 -6.91 13.24
C GLY A 90 5.31 -7.71 12.06
N GLY A 91 4.44 -8.13 11.13
CA GLY A 91 4.86 -8.82 9.90
C GLY A 91 5.75 -7.94 9.02
N ALA A 92 5.42 -6.66 8.88
CA ALA A 92 6.22 -5.71 8.10
C ALA A 92 7.63 -5.53 8.68
N TYR A 93 7.77 -5.35 10.01
CA TYR A 93 9.09 -5.22 10.64
C TYR A 93 9.93 -6.50 10.55
N LEU A 94 9.30 -7.67 10.66
CA LEU A 94 9.98 -8.95 10.46
C LEU A 94 10.52 -9.10 9.04
N LEU A 95 9.70 -8.77 8.04
CA LEU A 95 10.09 -8.84 6.63
C LEU A 95 11.06 -7.72 6.23
N ALA A 96 10.98 -6.55 6.87
CA ALA A 96 11.86 -5.42 6.60
C ALA A 96 13.33 -5.78 6.81
N TYR A 97 13.66 -6.59 7.82
CA TYR A 97 15.02 -7.03 8.06
C TYR A 97 15.58 -7.86 6.89
N SER A 98 14.78 -8.80 6.36
CA SER A 98 15.17 -9.61 5.20
C SER A 98 15.22 -8.78 3.91
N MET A 99 14.28 -7.84 3.75
CA MET A 99 14.20 -7.00 2.55
C MET A 99 15.15 -5.79 2.57
N ARG A 100 15.83 -5.49 3.67
CA ARG A 100 16.82 -4.38 3.73
C ARG A 100 17.92 -4.52 2.68
N LYS A 101 18.29 -5.76 2.33
CA LYS A 101 19.28 -6.08 1.29
C LYS A 101 18.85 -5.61 -0.10
N PHE A 102 17.56 -5.34 -0.29
CA PHE A 102 17.01 -4.83 -1.54
C PHE A 102 17.08 -3.31 -1.67
N TRP A 103 17.20 -2.59 -0.56
CA TRP A 103 17.30 -1.13 -0.57
C TRP A 103 18.74 -0.64 -0.36
N ASN A 104 19.54 -1.39 0.40
CA ASN A 104 20.92 -1.05 0.78
C ASN A 104 21.94 -1.84 -0.02
#